data_AF-A0A844SPY1-F1
#
_entry.id   AF-A0A844SPY1-F1
#
_cell.length_a   1.000
_cell.length_b   1.000
_cell.length_c   1.000
_cell.angle_alpha   90.00
_cell.angle_beta   90.00
_cell.angle_gamma   90.00
#
_symmetry.space_group_name_H-M   'P 1'
#
loop_
_entity.id
_entity.type
_entity.pdbx_description
1 polymer ?
#
loop_
_entity_poly.entity_id
_entity_poly.type
_entity_poly.pdbx_seq_one_letter_code
_entity_poly.pdbx_strand_id
1 'polypeptide(L)' 'MVRGGGGWARPGWYGWPRGGAIAAGAAIGMVSAATAAAWAGAAPAPGMCWYYTDPSRTQGFWDYCR' A
#
# COMPACT_ATOMS: atom_id res chain seq x y z
N MET A 1 2.81 -40.67 -22.36
CA MET A 1 3.95 -39.73 -22.53
C MET A 1 3.48 -38.34 -22.11
N VAL A 2 3.79 -37.88 -20.89
CA VAL A 2 3.64 -36.46 -20.54
C VAL A 2 4.96 -35.79 -20.90
N ARG A 3 4.93 -34.93 -21.92
CA ARG A 3 6.01 -33.99 -22.23
C ARG A 3 5.98 -32.94 -21.12
N GLY A 4 6.87 -33.07 -20.14
CA GLY A 4 7.04 -32.10 -19.07
C GLY A 4 7.23 -30.71 -19.68
N GLY A 5 6.31 -29.81 -19.34
CA GLY A 5 6.40 -28.42 -19.75
C GLY A 5 7.74 -27.85 -19.30
N GLY A 6 8.41 -27.13 -20.19
CA GLY A 6 9.53 -26.27 -19.83
C GLY A 6 9.02 -25.20 -18.88
N GLY A 7 9.05 -25.49 -17.58
CA GLY A 7 8.67 -24.55 -16.53
C GLY A 7 9.67 -23.41 -16.50
N TRP A 8 9.16 -22.18 -16.41
CA TRP A 8 10.02 -21.01 -16.24
C TRP A 8 10.83 -21.17 -14.94
N ALA A 9 12.15 -21.32 -15.08
CA ALA A 9 13.08 -21.32 -13.96
C ALA A 9 13.54 -19.87 -13.73
N ARG A 10 13.17 -19.28 -12.58
CA ARG A 10 13.64 -17.95 -12.22
C ARG A 10 15.17 -17.95 -12.20
N PRO A 11 15.86 -17.10 -12.98
CA PRO A 11 17.31 -17.01 -12.91
C PRO A 11 17.77 -16.60 -11.50
N GLY A 12 18.96 -17.06 -11.06
CA GLY A 12 19.46 -16.76 -9.70
C GLY A 12 19.69 -15.27 -9.42
N TRP A 13 19.80 -14.46 -10.47
CA TRP A 13 19.90 -13.00 -10.42
C TRP A 13 18.53 -12.29 -10.51
N TYR A 14 17.42 -13.04 -10.61
CA TYR A 14 16.07 -12.50 -10.65
C TYR A 14 15.58 -12.22 -9.22
N GLY A 15 16.01 -11.10 -8.69
CA GLY A 15 15.63 -10.65 -7.35
C GLY A 15 16.20 -9.28 -7.06
N TRP A 16 15.58 -8.60 -6.10
CA TRP A 16 16.11 -7.33 -5.61
C TRP A 16 17.24 -7.61 -4.63
N PRO A 17 18.37 -6.88 -4.69
CA PRO A 17 19.29 -6.85 -3.57
C PRO A 17 18.54 -6.37 -2.32
N ARG A 18 18.93 -6.82 -1.12
CA ARG A 18 18.17 -6.53 0.12
C ARG A 18 17.81 -5.06 0.26
N GLY A 19 18.74 -4.14 0.00
CA GLY A 19 18.48 -2.71 0.04
C GLY A 19 17.41 -2.24 -0.95
N GLY A 20 17.36 -2.83 -2.15
CA GLY A 20 16.33 -2.53 -3.15
C GLY A 20 14.94 -2.99 -2.74
N ALA A 21 14.82 -4.15 -2.08
CA ALA A 21 13.53 -4.61 -1.52
C ALA A 21 13.05 -3.68 -0.39
N ILE A 22 13.95 -3.21 0.48
CA ILE A 22 13.62 -2.25 1.54
C ILE A 22 13.22 -0.89 0.95
N ALA A 23 13.97 -0.37 -0.03
CA ALA A 23 13.66 0.88 -0.70
C ALA A 23 12.31 0.83 -1.42
N ALA A 24 12.01 -0.27 -2.11
CA ALA A 24 10.71 -0.48 -2.74
C ALA A 24 9.58 -0.51 -1.70
N GLY A 25 9.76 -1.25 -0.60
CA GLY A 25 8.78 -1.27 0.50
C GLY A 25 8.54 0.10 1.12
N ALA A 26 9.60 0.87 1.37
CA ALA A 26 9.51 2.22 1.91
C ALA A 26 8.81 3.19 0.95
N ALA A 27 9.13 3.12 -0.35
CA ALA A 27 8.47 3.94 -1.37
C ALA A 27 6.97 3.64 -1.46
N ILE A 28 6.60 2.36 -1.46
CA ILE A 28 5.18 1.95 -1.46
C ILE A 28 4.48 2.48 -0.22
N GLY A 29 5.07 2.28 0.97
CA GLY A 29 4.51 2.79 2.23
C GLY A 29 4.32 4.32 2.23
N MET A 30 5.31 5.06 1.72
CA MET A 30 5.23 6.51 1.60
C MET A 30 4.09 6.94 0.68
N VAL A 31 3.97 6.34 -0.52
CA VAL A 31 2.91 6.67 -1.48
C VAL A 31 1.53 6.35 -0.92
N SER A 32 1.38 5.23 -0.21
CA SER A 32 0.14 4.86 0.47
C SER A 32 -0.24 5.89 1.55
N ALA A 33 0.72 6.29 2.39
CA ALA A 33 0.49 7.31 3.42
C ALA A 33 0.16 8.68 2.82
N ALA A 34 0.88 9.10 1.78
CA ALA A 34 0.63 10.37 1.09
C ALA A 34 -0.76 10.38 0.41
N THR A 35 -1.15 9.27 -0.20
CA THR A 35 -2.50 9.06 -0.74
C THR A 35 -3.55 9.22 0.36
N ALA A 36 -3.39 8.52 1.48
CA ALA A 36 -4.33 8.64 2.60
C ALA A 36 -4.43 10.08 3.12
N ALA A 37 -3.29 10.79 3.21
CA ALA A 37 -3.26 12.20 3.59
C ALA A 37 -3.90 13.13 2.54
N ALA A 38 -3.83 12.79 1.25
CA ALA A 38 -4.46 13.59 0.20
C ALA A 38 -6.00 13.52 0.25
N TRP A 39 -6.55 12.37 0.65
CA TRP A 39 -8.00 12.19 0.77
C TRP A 39 -8.54 12.62 2.13
N ALA A 40 -7.87 12.20 3.21
CA ALA A 40 -8.33 12.43 4.58
C ALA A 40 -7.81 13.73 5.20
N GLY A 41 -6.68 14.26 4.73
CA GLY A 41 -5.98 15.34 5.39
C GLY A 41 -5.41 14.93 6.75
N ALA A 42 -4.91 15.91 7.51
CA ALA A 42 -4.54 15.71 8.90
C ALA A 42 -5.77 15.73 9.81
N ALA A 43 -5.77 14.91 10.87
CA ALA A 43 -6.83 14.92 11.86
C ALA A 43 -6.94 16.32 12.52
N PRO A 44 -8.12 16.97 12.54
CA PRO A 44 -8.29 18.30 13.11
C PRO A 44 -8.07 18.35 14.62
N ALA A 45 -8.37 17.26 15.32
CA ALA A 45 -8.24 17.14 16.76
C ALA A 45 -7.83 15.72 17.19
N PRO A 46 -7.16 15.57 18.35
CA PRO A 46 -6.90 14.27 18.95
C PRO A 46 -8.20 13.50 19.23
N GLY A 47 -8.21 12.19 18.98
CA GLY A 47 -9.38 11.34 19.23
C GLY A 47 -10.43 11.33 18.10
N MET A 48 -10.14 11.94 16.95
CA MET A 48 -10.96 11.81 15.75
C MET A 48 -10.53 10.60 14.91
N CYS A 49 -11.53 9.84 14.45
CA CYS A 49 -11.42 8.73 13.52
C CYS A 49 -11.91 9.18 12.13
N TRP A 50 -11.23 8.74 11.08
CA TRP A 50 -11.65 8.97 9.69
C TRP A 50 -12.72 7.96 9.28
N TYR A 51 -13.83 8.43 8.74
CA TYR A 51 -14.94 7.63 8.24
C TYR A 51 -15.13 7.84 6.74
N TYR A 52 -15.20 6.74 5.97
CA TYR A 52 -15.40 6.80 4.53
C TYR A 52 -16.88 6.97 4.18
N THR A 53 -17.18 7.87 3.26
CA THR A 53 -18.54 8.10 2.74
C THR A 53 -18.82 7.31 1.47
N ASP A 54 -17.78 6.99 0.72
CA ASP A 54 -17.88 6.33 -0.59
C ASP A 54 -17.19 4.97 -0.60
N PRO A 55 -17.70 3.98 -1.37
CA PRO A 55 -17.07 2.67 -1.52
C PRO A 55 -15.69 2.74 -2.17
N SER A 56 -15.39 3.83 -2.91
CA SER A 56 -14.06 4.11 -3.44
C SER A 56 -13.04 4.50 -2.36
N ARG A 57 -13.47 4.79 -1.12
CA ARG A 57 -12.61 5.18 0.01
C ARG A 57 -11.73 6.41 -0.26
N THR A 58 -12.18 7.28 -1.17
CA THR A 58 -11.49 8.51 -1.55
C THR A 58 -12.07 9.74 -0.86
N GLN A 59 -13.27 9.66 -0.30
CA GLN A 59 -13.86 10.76 0.46
C GLN A 59 -14.38 10.23 1.80
N GLY A 60 -14.55 11.17 2.72
CA GLY A 60 -14.91 10.88 4.09
C GLY A 60 -14.94 12.13 4.96
N PHE A 61 -15.12 11.92 6.24
CA PHE A 61 -15.11 12.95 7.25
C PHE A 61 -14.40 12.46 8.52
N TRP A 62 -13.91 13.41 9.30
CA TRP A 62 -13.40 13.15 10.64
C TRP A 62 -14.55 13.25 11.64
N ASP A 63 -14.72 12.22 12.45
CA ASP A 63 -15.66 12.22 13.56
C ASP A 63 -15.01 11.61 14.80
N TYR A 64 -15.54 11.90 15.98
CA TYR A 64 -14.98 11.30 17.20
C TYR A 64 -15.13 9.79 17.19
N CYS A 65 -14.04 9.09 17.50
CA CYS A 65 -14.06 7.64 17.62
C CYS A 65 -15.10 7.25 18.68
N ARG A 66 -16.08 6.44 18.28
CA ARG A 66 -17.09 5.87 19.18
C ARG A 66 -16.68 4.49 19.67
#